data_AF-A0A6G8S6M2-F1
#
_entry.id   AF-A0A6G8S6M2-F1
#
_cell.length_a   1.000
_cell.length_b   1.000
_cell.length_c   1.000
_cell.angle_alpha   90.00
_cell.angle_beta   90.00
_cell.angle_gamma   90.00
#
_symmetry.space_group_name_H-M   'P 1'
#
loop_
_entity.id
_entity.type
_entity.pdbx_description
1 polymer ?
#
loop_
_entity_poly.entity_id
_entity_poly.type
_entity_poly.pdbx_seq_one_letter_code
_entity_poly.pdbx_strand_id
1 'polypeptide(L)'
;MSGLIYQSYQVTRNIEKILIYLIVSAFISLLAFGKFENEGVYQIESHINFWVYSFVFVYLLVMWIEHDKYLKTSLNEGTSLLFSLGLLYWMYSKNLLAFTSIWTQLFSLVAVLFSLFSIIHALFPLKHHAFSRFILSLGSCVIIIILSVEHFIHLNHLADSNVTQTWADHLLLILQYFLLGISALYLFQNFILILQYLPNKYSSSYVSDVKATTQEHIQRYSTQQLSTFEALFCMFISLMAYLTNIYVQLIPTNVCIWWVIFCCPIILQHYYKPNIVHTASHPQAMLTQNQQQRLKNRKKGNRK
;
A
#
# COMPACT_ATOMS: atom_id res chain seq x y z
N MET A 1 -8.56 12.06 6.67
CA MET A 1 -9.73 11.41 6.02
C MET A 1 -9.78 11.61 4.51
N SER A 2 -9.49 12.80 3.99
CA SER A 2 -9.52 13.10 2.54
C SER A 2 -8.69 12.13 1.68
N GLY A 3 -7.51 11.72 2.13
CA GLY A 3 -6.68 10.73 1.41
C GLY A 3 -7.28 9.34 1.35
N LEU A 4 -7.94 8.91 2.44
CA LEU A 4 -8.66 7.63 2.50
C LEU A 4 -9.81 7.61 1.49
N ILE A 5 -10.58 8.71 1.42
CA ILE A 5 -11.68 8.89 0.46
C ILE A 5 -11.15 8.90 -0.97
N TYR A 6 -10.09 9.68 -1.23
CA TYR A 6 -9.44 9.75 -2.54
C TYR A 6 -9.03 8.35 -3.02
N GLN A 7 -8.31 7.61 -2.19
CA GLN A 7 -7.82 6.29 -2.55
C GLN A 7 -8.98 5.28 -2.69
N SER A 8 -9.99 5.37 -1.84
CA SER A 8 -11.20 4.51 -1.94
C SER A 8 -12.00 4.81 -3.19
N TYR A 9 -12.01 6.06 -3.66
CA TYR A 9 -12.59 6.45 -4.95
C TYR A 9 -11.83 5.88 -6.13
N GLN A 10 -10.50 5.84 -6.07
CA GLN A 10 -9.72 5.19 -7.11
C GLN A 10 -10.07 3.71 -7.25
N VAL A 11 -10.32 3.01 -6.13
CA VAL A 11 -10.72 1.59 -6.09
C VAL A 11 -12.17 1.38 -6.55
N THR A 12 -13.11 2.14 -5.98
CA THR A 12 -14.56 1.86 -6.10
C THR A 12 -15.19 2.53 -7.32
N ARG A 13 -14.66 3.69 -7.74
CA ARG A 13 -15.20 4.56 -8.81
C ARG A 13 -16.68 4.94 -8.64
N ASN A 14 -17.21 4.83 -7.43
CA ASN A 14 -18.58 5.20 -7.09
C ASN A 14 -18.57 5.96 -5.76
N ILE A 15 -18.91 7.25 -5.82
CA ILE A 15 -18.91 8.14 -4.65
C ILE A 15 -20.04 7.83 -3.68
N GLU A 16 -21.20 7.38 -4.17
CA GLU A 16 -22.36 7.03 -3.35
C GLU A 16 -22.03 5.86 -2.42
N LYS A 17 -21.36 4.83 -2.94
CA LYS A 17 -20.88 3.70 -2.14
C LYS A 17 -19.90 4.14 -1.06
N ILE A 18 -18.98 5.06 -1.39
CA ILE A 18 -18.00 5.58 -0.43
C ILE A 18 -18.70 6.36 0.68
N LEU A 19 -19.73 7.14 0.36
CA LEU A 19 -20.56 7.83 1.35
C LEU A 19 -21.28 6.82 2.26
N ILE A 20 -21.83 5.75 1.71
CA ILE A 20 -22.43 4.67 2.51
C ILE A 20 -21.39 4.06 3.45
N TYR A 21 -20.19 3.74 2.96
CA TYR A 21 -19.12 3.18 3.80
C TYR A 21 -18.72 4.15 4.92
N LEU A 22 -18.64 5.45 4.65
CA LEU A 22 -18.38 6.47 5.66
C LEU A 22 -19.48 6.49 6.74
N ILE A 23 -20.76 6.47 6.33
CA ILE A 23 -21.90 6.49 7.26
C ILE A 23 -21.92 5.23 8.13
N VAL A 24 -21.79 4.06 7.52
CA VAL A 24 -21.77 2.77 8.23
C VAL A 24 -20.60 2.73 9.21
N SER A 25 -19.42 3.18 8.78
CA SER A 25 -18.23 3.19 9.63
C SER A 25 -18.35 4.17 10.77
N ALA A 26 -18.95 5.35 10.53
CA ALA A 26 -19.24 6.34 11.58
C ALA A 26 -20.17 5.76 12.63
N PHE A 27 -21.23 5.06 12.20
CA PHE A 27 -22.20 4.48 13.10
C PHE A 27 -21.60 3.36 13.96
N ILE A 28 -20.89 2.42 13.33
CA ILE A 28 -20.26 1.31 14.04
C ILE A 28 -19.14 1.80 14.96
N SER A 29 -18.36 2.81 14.54
CA SER A 29 -17.25 3.30 15.35
C SER A 29 -17.73 4.00 16.63
N LEU A 30 -18.98 4.46 16.73
CA LEU A 30 -19.54 5.00 17.98
C LEU A 30 -19.48 4.02 19.16
N LEU A 31 -19.33 2.72 18.90
CA LEU A 31 -19.04 1.72 19.94
C LEU A 31 -17.76 2.04 20.73
N ALA A 32 -16.84 2.84 20.17
CA ALA A 32 -15.64 3.35 20.84
C ALA A 32 -15.93 4.23 22.07
N PHE A 33 -17.13 4.80 22.18
CA PHE A 33 -17.57 5.56 23.35
C PHE A 33 -18.16 4.67 24.46
N GLY A 34 -18.14 3.35 24.28
CA GLY A 34 -18.46 2.40 25.34
C GLY A 34 -17.45 2.53 26.49
N LYS A 35 -17.94 2.49 27.74
CA LYS A 35 -17.09 2.49 28.92
C LYS A 35 -16.21 1.24 28.94
N PHE A 36 -14.89 1.40 29.11
CA PHE A 36 -13.99 0.25 29.24
C PHE A 36 -14.05 -0.33 30.66
N GLU A 37 -13.95 -1.65 30.80
CA GLU A 37 -14.10 -2.36 32.09
C GLU A 37 -13.13 -1.87 33.19
N ASN A 38 -11.98 -1.32 32.79
CA ASN A 38 -10.94 -0.83 33.69
C ASN A 38 -10.95 0.70 33.89
N GLU A 39 -11.95 1.42 33.40
CA GLU A 39 -12.04 2.88 33.60
C GLU A 39 -12.76 3.22 34.91
N GLY A 40 -11.98 3.71 35.88
CA GLY A 40 -12.52 4.30 37.10
C GLY A 40 -13.33 5.57 36.84
N VAL A 41 -12.79 6.50 36.05
CA VAL A 41 -13.44 7.75 35.63
C VAL A 41 -13.41 7.85 34.11
N TYR A 42 -14.55 8.16 33.50
CA TYR A 42 -14.69 8.30 32.05
C TYR A 42 -13.89 9.51 31.54
N GLN A 43 -12.93 9.28 30.64
CA GLN A 43 -12.08 10.33 30.05
C GLN A 43 -12.44 10.55 28.58
N ILE A 44 -13.23 11.59 28.30
CA ILE A 44 -13.80 11.83 26.96
C ILE A 44 -12.72 11.99 25.87
N GLU A 45 -11.58 12.58 26.21
CA GLU A 45 -10.46 12.80 25.28
C GLU A 45 -9.86 11.48 24.79
N SER A 46 -9.70 10.51 25.69
CA SER A 46 -9.23 9.16 25.36
C SER A 46 -10.21 8.46 24.39
N HIS A 47 -11.52 8.56 24.66
CA HIS A 47 -12.53 7.98 23.78
C HIS A 47 -12.60 8.66 22.40
N ILE A 48 -12.41 9.98 22.33
CA ILE A 48 -12.36 10.69 21.04
C ILE A 48 -11.16 10.22 20.22
N ASN A 49 -9.98 10.13 20.83
CA ASN A 49 -8.78 9.64 20.14
C ASN A 49 -8.97 8.19 19.67
N PHE A 50 -9.49 7.32 20.54
CA PHE A 50 -9.79 5.93 20.18
C PHE A 50 -10.85 5.82 19.07
N TRP A 51 -11.89 6.67 19.10
CA TRP A 51 -12.95 6.72 18.10
C TRP A 51 -12.40 7.00 16.70
N VAL A 52 -11.44 7.93 16.56
CA VAL A 52 -10.81 8.23 15.26
C VAL A 52 -10.12 7.00 14.68
N TYR A 53 -9.35 6.26 15.48
CA TYR A 53 -8.68 5.03 15.03
C TYR A 53 -9.69 3.92 14.72
N SER A 54 -10.70 3.75 15.58
CA SER A 54 -11.77 2.77 15.39
C SER A 54 -12.55 3.05 14.10
N PHE A 55 -12.86 4.31 13.81
CA PHE A 55 -13.50 4.73 12.57
C PHE A 55 -12.68 4.34 11.33
N VAL A 56 -11.37 4.66 11.31
CA VAL A 56 -10.50 4.28 10.18
C VAL A 56 -10.47 2.77 10.01
N PHE A 57 -10.33 2.02 11.11
CA PHE A 57 -10.25 0.57 11.08
C PHE A 57 -11.53 -0.07 10.54
N VAL A 58 -12.69 0.35 11.06
CA VAL A 58 -14.00 -0.13 10.59
C VAL A 58 -14.21 0.21 9.12
N TYR A 59 -13.84 1.43 8.69
CA TYR A 59 -13.92 1.82 7.29
C TYR A 59 -13.12 0.91 6.37
N LEU A 60 -11.89 0.59 6.75
CA LEU A 60 -11.04 -0.33 6.01
C LEU A 60 -11.63 -1.75 5.95
N LEU A 61 -12.25 -2.21 7.04
CA LEU A 61 -12.96 -3.50 7.07
C LEU A 61 -14.18 -3.53 6.13
N VAL A 62 -15.03 -2.50 6.15
CA VAL A 62 -16.20 -2.40 5.27
C VAL A 62 -15.75 -2.39 3.81
N MET A 63 -14.74 -1.58 3.48
CA MET A 63 -14.13 -1.58 2.15
C MET A 63 -13.63 -2.96 1.76
N TRP A 64 -12.95 -3.66 2.67
CA TRP A 64 -12.42 -5.00 2.44
C TRP A 64 -13.49 -6.04 2.14
N ILE A 65 -14.56 -6.09 2.94
CA ILE A 65 -15.65 -7.05 2.76
C ILE A 65 -16.31 -6.88 1.38
N GLU A 66 -16.58 -5.64 0.98
CA GLU A 66 -17.26 -5.33 -0.30
C GLU A 66 -16.35 -5.48 -1.52
N HIS A 67 -15.05 -5.23 -1.37
CA HIS A 67 -14.12 -5.12 -2.49
C HIS A 67 -12.89 -6.03 -2.40
N ASP A 68 -12.95 -7.14 -1.66
CA ASP A 68 -11.81 -8.07 -1.43
C ASP A 68 -11.05 -8.44 -2.74
N LYS A 69 -11.79 -8.67 -3.83
CA LYS A 69 -11.20 -8.99 -5.15
C LYS A 69 -10.60 -7.78 -5.88
N TYR A 70 -11.06 -6.56 -5.58
CA TYR A 70 -10.68 -5.31 -6.24
C TYR A 70 -9.60 -4.53 -5.46
N LEU A 71 -9.41 -4.85 -4.19
CA LEU A 71 -8.44 -4.19 -3.31
C LEU A 71 -7.00 -4.68 -3.49
N LYS A 72 -6.77 -5.71 -4.31
CA LYS A 72 -5.44 -6.22 -4.60
C LYS A 72 -4.79 -5.28 -5.62
N THR A 73 -4.07 -4.26 -5.14
CA THR A 73 -3.42 -3.25 -5.98
C THR A 73 -2.54 -3.93 -7.02
N SER A 74 -2.81 -3.83 -8.31
CA SER A 74 -1.91 -4.42 -9.31
C SER A 74 -0.50 -3.83 -9.15
N LEU A 75 0.50 -4.68 -8.96
CA LEU A 75 1.90 -4.27 -8.85
C LEU A 75 2.58 -4.41 -10.20
N ASN A 76 3.45 -3.48 -10.55
CA ASN A 76 4.36 -3.59 -11.69
C ASN A 76 5.80 -3.29 -11.25
N GLU A 77 6.75 -3.51 -12.16
CA GLU A 77 8.17 -3.29 -11.93
C GLU A 77 8.46 -1.85 -11.46
N GLY A 78 7.77 -0.86 -12.03
CA GLY A 78 7.90 0.55 -11.63
C GLY A 78 7.45 0.81 -10.19
N THR A 79 6.35 0.22 -9.73
CA THR A 79 5.89 0.36 -8.34
C THR A 79 6.83 -0.33 -7.37
N SER A 80 7.35 -1.51 -7.70
CA SER A 80 8.34 -2.20 -6.86
C SER A 80 9.65 -1.41 -6.78
N LEU A 81 10.09 -0.82 -7.91
CA LEU A 81 11.22 0.10 -7.96
C LEU A 81 10.98 1.31 -7.04
N LEU A 82 9.82 1.96 -7.15
CA LEU A 82 9.46 3.12 -6.33
C LEU A 82 9.52 2.82 -4.83
N PHE A 83 8.95 1.68 -4.42
CA PHE A 83 8.98 1.24 -3.03
C PHE A 83 10.40 0.90 -2.57
N SER A 84 11.21 0.24 -3.42
CA SER A 84 12.59 -0.07 -3.09
C SER A 84 13.46 1.18 -2.91
N LEU A 85 13.31 2.18 -3.78
CA LEU A 85 14.02 3.46 -3.65
C LEU A 85 13.55 4.22 -2.40
N GLY A 86 12.24 4.19 -2.09
CA GLY A 86 11.69 4.76 -0.86
C GLY A 86 12.26 4.08 0.39
N LEU A 87 12.41 2.75 0.39
CA LEU A 87 13.03 2.01 1.48
C LEU A 87 14.49 2.41 1.67
N LEU A 88 15.28 2.46 0.60
CA LEU A 88 16.69 2.87 0.67
C LEU A 88 16.83 4.29 1.22
N TYR A 89 15.97 5.21 0.80
CA TYR A 89 15.96 6.58 1.30
C TYR A 89 15.60 6.64 2.79
N TRP A 90 14.59 5.89 3.23
CA TRP A 90 14.24 5.78 4.64
C TRP A 90 15.40 5.20 5.47
N MET A 91 16.05 4.14 4.98
CA MET A 91 17.20 3.54 5.66
C MET A 91 18.38 4.50 5.80
N TYR A 92 18.64 5.31 4.77
CA TYR A 92 19.64 6.36 4.83
C TYR A 92 19.30 7.39 5.91
N SER A 93 18.06 7.89 5.92
CA SER A 93 17.59 8.89 6.89
C SER A 93 17.66 8.40 8.34
N LYS A 94 17.33 7.13 8.59
CA LYS A 94 17.42 6.50 9.92
C LYS A 94 18.83 6.04 10.29
N ASN A 95 19.83 6.30 9.45
CA ASN A 95 21.20 5.85 9.63
C ASN A 95 21.35 4.32 9.82
N LEU A 96 20.46 3.53 9.21
CA LEU A 96 20.48 2.06 9.29
C LEU A 96 21.64 1.43 8.49
N LEU A 97 22.27 2.22 7.62
CA LEU A 97 23.44 1.85 6.85
C LEU A 97 24.76 2.00 7.64
N ALA A 98 24.73 2.53 8.86
CA ALA A 98 25.91 2.62 9.73
C ALA A 98 26.27 1.28 10.39
N PHE A 99 25.46 0.23 10.21
CA PHE A 99 25.74 -1.14 10.69
C PHE A 99 26.05 -1.23 12.19
N THR A 100 25.28 -0.52 13.02
CA THR A 100 25.50 -0.44 14.47
C THR A 100 25.22 -1.76 15.20
N SER A 101 24.32 -2.60 14.69
CA SER A 101 23.96 -3.90 15.25
C SER A 101 23.87 -5.00 14.18
N ILE A 102 24.04 -6.25 14.58
CA ILE A 102 23.90 -7.41 13.68
C ILE A 102 22.51 -7.48 13.03
N TRP A 103 21.45 -7.12 13.78
CA TRP A 103 20.09 -7.10 13.27
C TRP A 103 19.89 -6.02 12.23
N THR A 104 20.42 -4.81 12.48
CA THR A 104 20.40 -3.73 11.48
C THR A 104 21.23 -4.10 10.25
N GLN A 105 22.34 -4.82 10.41
CA GLN A 105 23.16 -5.27 9.29
C GLN A 105 22.44 -6.31 8.44
N LEU A 106 21.83 -7.31 9.06
CA LEU A 106 21.06 -8.34 8.36
C LEU A 106 19.86 -7.74 7.62
N PHE A 107 19.10 -6.87 8.30
CA PHE A 107 17.98 -6.16 7.68
C PHE A 107 18.45 -5.31 6.50
N SER A 108 19.51 -4.51 6.69
CA SER A 108 20.04 -3.65 5.63
C SER A 108 20.55 -4.44 4.43
N LEU A 109 21.21 -5.59 4.66
CA LEU A 109 21.66 -6.48 3.60
C LEU A 109 20.47 -7.02 2.78
N VAL A 110 19.43 -7.55 3.44
CA VAL A 110 18.24 -8.08 2.76
C VAL A 110 17.52 -6.97 1.98
N ALA A 111 17.38 -5.79 2.58
CA ALA A 111 16.76 -4.64 1.95
C ALA A 111 17.51 -4.16 0.70
N VAL A 112 18.85 -4.07 0.76
CA VAL A 112 19.68 -3.70 -0.38
C VAL A 112 19.62 -4.77 -1.47
N LEU A 113 19.71 -6.05 -1.13
CA LEU A 113 19.59 -7.15 -2.10
C LEU A 113 18.23 -7.15 -2.81
N PHE A 114 17.14 -6.96 -2.07
CA PHE A 114 15.81 -6.82 -2.67
C PHE A 114 15.72 -5.59 -3.57
N SER A 115 16.29 -4.46 -3.16
CA SER A 115 16.27 -3.23 -3.96
C SER A 115 17.05 -3.39 -5.26
N LEU A 116 18.23 -4.02 -5.21
CA LEU A 116 18.99 -4.37 -6.41
C LEU A 116 18.19 -5.31 -7.32
N PHE A 117 17.54 -6.33 -6.76
CA PHE A 117 16.69 -7.25 -7.51
C PHE A 117 15.53 -6.52 -8.21
N SER A 118 14.88 -5.57 -7.52
CA SER A 118 13.81 -4.75 -8.09
C SER A 118 14.32 -3.81 -9.19
N ILE A 119 15.47 -3.18 -9.01
CA ILE A 119 16.09 -2.28 -10.01
C ILE A 119 16.44 -3.07 -11.28
N ILE A 120 17.06 -4.25 -11.13
CA ILE A 120 17.41 -5.11 -12.27
C ILE A 120 16.15 -5.51 -13.05
N HIS A 121 15.11 -5.96 -12.35
CA HIS A 121 13.86 -6.36 -13.01
C HIS A 121 13.09 -5.20 -13.66
N ALA A 122 13.29 -3.96 -13.21
CA ALA A 122 12.65 -2.79 -13.81
C ALA A 122 13.42 -2.22 -15.01
N LEU A 123 14.75 -2.30 -15.01
CA LEU A 123 15.57 -1.75 -16.10
C LEU A 123 15.77 -2.73 -17.25
N PHE A 124 15.90 -4.02 -16.93
CA PHE A 124 16.13 -5.06 -17.92
C PHE A 124 14.83 -5.80 -18.25
N PRO A 125 14.51 -6.03 -19.53
CA PRO A 125 13.32 -6.78 -19.97
C PRO A 125 13.51 -8.29 -19.73
N LEU A 126 13.69 -8.68 -18.48
CA LEU A 126 13.82 -10.08 -18.07
C LEU A 126 12.44 -10.70 -18.01
N LYS A 127 12.24 -11.79 -18.74
CA LYS A 127 10.96 -12.50 -18.73
C LYS A 127 10.61 -12.92 -17.29
N HIS A 128 9.45 -12.49 -16.83
CA HIS A 128 9.00 -12.74 -15.47
C HIS A 128 8.61 -14.20 -15.29
N HIS A 129 9.36 -14.93 -14.47
CA HIS A 129 8.96 -16.24 -13.96
C HIS A 129 8.02 -16.08 -12.76
N ALA A 130 7.24 -17.12 -12.46
CA ALA A 130 6.34 -17.11 -11.32
C ALA A 130 7.06 -16.79 -10.00
N PHE A 131 8.30 -17.28 -9.84
CA PHE A 131 9.12 -17.04 -8.67
C PHE A 131 9.56 -15.56 -8.52
N SER A 132 10.00 -14.91 -9.61
CA SER A 132 10.40 -13.50 -9.54
C SER A 132 9.21 -12.60 -9.22
N ARG A 133 8.04 -12.87 -9.82
CA ARG A 133 6.78 -12.17 -9.53
C ARG A 133 6.37 -12.32 -8.06
N PHE A 134 6.52 -13.53 -7.52
CA PHE A 134 6.25 -13.80 -6.12
C PHE A 134 7.17 -12.98 -5.20
N ILE A 135 8.48 -13.03 -5.41
CA ILE A 135 9.46 -12.29 -4.59
C ILE A 135 9.17 -10.78 -4.67
N LEU A 136 8.99 -10.23 -5.87
CA LEU A 136 8.74 -8.80 -6.06
C LEU A 136 7.45 -8.37 -5.36
N SER A 137 6.37 -9.16 -5.51
CA SER A 137 5.12 -8.87 -4.83
C SER A 137 5.25 -8.95 -3.30
N LEU A 138 5.87 -10.00 -2.76
CA LEU A 138 6.03 -10.19 -1.32
C LEU A 138 6.94 -9.12 -0.71
N GLY A 139 8.09 -8.84 -1.33
CA GLY A 139 9.00 -7.82 -0.84
C GLY A 139 8.40 -6.42 -0.91
N SER A 140 7.70 -6.07 -2.01
CA SER A 140 6.95 -4.81 -2.09
C SER A 140 5.86 -4.71 -1.01
N CYS A 141 5.19 -5.81 -0.70
CA CYS A 141 4.19 -5.91 0.37
C CYS A 141 4.82 -5.61 1.75
N VAL A 142 5.98 -6.20 2.06
CA VAL A 142 6.70 -5.94 3.32
C VAL A 142 7.18 -4.48 3.39
N ILE A 143 7.74 -3.95 2.30
CA ILE A 143 8.26 -2.58 2.26
C ILE A 143 7.15 -1.56 2.51
N ILE A 144 6.01 -1.69 1.82
CA ILE A 144 4.93 -0.71 1.96
C ILE A 144 4.33 -0.75 3.37
N ILE A 145 4.32 -1.92 4.03
CA ILE A 145 3.94 -2.03 5.44
C ILE A 145 4.92 -1.24 6.31
N ILE A 146 6.24 -1.46 6.17
CA ILE A 146 7.29 -0.74 6.92
C ILE A 146 7.13 0.77 6.74
N LEU A 147 7.04 1.25 5.49
CA LEU A 147 6.90 2.67 5.18
C LEU A 147 5.59 3.28 5.69
N SER A 148 4.51 2.50 5.74
CA SER A 148 3.21 2.97 6.27
C SER A 148 3.23 3.06 7.79
N VAL A 149 3.81 2.06 8.48
CA VAL A 149 3.94 2.05 9.94
C VAL A 149 4.84 3.19 10.40
N GLU A 150 5.97 3.41 9.74
CA GLU A 150 6.83 4.55 10.03
C GLU A 150 6.08 5.89 9.89
N HIS A 151 5.30 6.05 8.81
CA HIS A 151 4.53 7.29 8.60
C HIS A 151 3.49 7.50 9.71
N PHE A 152 2.85 6.42 10.18
CA PHE A 152 1.94 6.45 11.32
C PHE A 152 2.64 6.84 12.63
N ILE A 153 3.79 6.23 12.93
CA ILE A 153 4.58 6.51 14.15
C ILE A 153 5.01 7.98 14.17
N HIS A 154 5.52 8.50 13.06
CA HIS A 154 5.96 9.90 12.97
C HIS A 154 4.82 10.89 13.27
N LEU A 155 3.64 10.64 12.73
CA LEU A 155 2.52 11.55 12.88
C LEU A 155 1.94 11.51 14.30
N ASN A 156 1.93 10.36 14.97
CA ASN A 156 1.54 10.27 16.38
C ASN A 156 2.51 11.08 17.27
N HIS A 157 3.82 10.95 17.04
CA HIS A 157 4.80 11.78 17.77
C HIS A 157 4.62 13.27 17.53
N LEU A 158 4.22 13.67 16.32
CA LEU A 158 3.93 15.07 16.00
C LEU A 158 2.66 15.57 16.71
N ALA A 159 1.63 14.73 16.84
CA ALA A 159 0.39 15.07 17.52
C ALA A 159 0.58 15.29 19.04
N ASP A 160 1.50 14.56 19.65
CA ASP A 160 1.84 14.71 21.08
C ASP A 160 2.71 15.95 21.35
N SER A 161 3.37 16.48 20.32
CA SER A 161 4.24 17.65 20.46
C SER A 161 3.46 18.97 20.33
N ASN A 162 3.51 19.82 21.36
CA ASN A 162 2.93 21.17 21.35
C ASN A 162 3.75 22.14 20.48
N VAL A 163 3.80 21.90 19.17
CA VAL A 163 4.52 22.76 18.22
C VAL A 163 3.73 24.05 18.00
N THR A 164 4.35 25.20 18.24
CA THR A 164 3.85 26.51 17.82
C THR A 164 3.92 26.60 16.30
N GLN A 165 2.78 26.56 15.61
CA GLN A 165 2.73 26.37 14.16
C GLN A 165 2.63 27.69 13.38
N THR A 166 3.49 27.84 12.38
CA THR A 166 3.32 28.81 11.29
C THR A 166 2.27 28.32 10.30
N TRP A 167 1.79 29.19 9.40
CA TRP A 167 0.83 28.81 8.36
C TRP A 167 1.35 27.70 7.43
N ALA A 168 2.67 27.67 7.18
CA ALA A 168 3.31 26.63 6.39
C ALA A 168 3.25 25.26 7.10
N ASP A 169 3.40 25.24 8.43
CA ASP A 169 3.34 24.01 9.22
C ASP A 169 1.93 23.41 9.20
N HIS A 170 0.88 24.25 9.22
CA HIS A 170 -0.50 23.79 9.06
C HIS A 170 -0.75 23.14 7.69
N LEU A 171 -0.24 23.75 6.61
CA LEU A 171 -0.35 23.17 5.26
C LEU A 171 0.39 21.84 5.15
N LEU A 172 1.59 21.75 5.72
CA LEU A 172 2.35 20.52 5.79
C LEU A 172 1.59 19.45 6.59
N LEU A 173 1.00 19.80 7.73
CA LEU A 173 0.21 18.90 8.55
C LEU A 173 -1.00 18.34 7.80
N ILE A 174 -1.74 19.20 7.08
CA ILE A 174 -2.85 18.77 6.21
C ILE A 174 -2.37 17.76 5.18
N LEU A 175 -1.23 18.03 4.53
CA LEU A 175 -0.64 17.11 3.56
C LEU A 175 -0.25 15.78 4.22
N GLN A 176 0.35 15.80 5.41
CA GLN A 176 0.74 14.59 6.13
C GLN A 176 -0.46 13.69 6.47
N TYR A 177 -1.57 14.27 6.95
CA TYR A 177 -2.81 13.54 7.21
C TYR A 177 -3.52 13.06 5.95
N PHE A 178 -3.39 13.79 4.83
CA PHE A 178 -3.84 13.30 3.53
C PHE A 178 -3.05 12.06 3.11
N LEU A 179 -1.73 12.13 3.13
CA LEU A 179 -0.85 11.01 2.78
C LEU A 179 -1.03 9.82 3.73
N LEU A 180 -1.32 10.06 5.01
CA LEU A 180 -1.68 9.01 5.98
C LEU A 180 -2.92 8.22 5.55
N GLY A 181 -3.94 8.90 5.02
CA GLY A 181 -5.14 8.23 4.52
C GLY A 181 -4.84 7.30 3.34
N ILE A 182 -3.91 7.71 2.47
CA ILE A 182 -3.43 6.88 1.37
C ILE A 182 -2.64 5.69 1.91
N SER A 183 -1.66 5.93 2.81
CA SER A 183 -0.82 4.88 3.38
C SER A 183 -1.62 3.87 4.19
N ALA A 184 -2.66 4.28 4.91
CA ALA A 184 -3.52 3.39 5.68
C ALA A 184 -4.22 2.33 4.80
N LEU A 185 -4.68 2.70 3.60
CA LEU A 185 -5.29 1.72 2.69
C LEU A 185 -4.22 0.75 2.15
N TYR A 186 -3.05 1.27 1.76
CA TYR A 186 -1.93 0.41 1.34
C TYR A 186 -1.49 -0.53 2.47
N LEU A 187 -1.34 -0.04 3.69
CA LEU A 187 -1.02 -0.82 4.88
C LEU A 187 -2.03 -1.95 5.04
N PHE A 188 -3.32 -1.62 5.08
CA PHE A 188 -4.39 -2.60 5.31
C PHE A 188 -4.42 -3.68 4.23
N GLN A 189 -4.38 -3.30 2.95
CA GLN A 189 -4.38 -4.25 1.82
C GLN A 189 -3.21 -5.24 1.88
N ASN A 190 -2.01 -4.72 2.17
CA ASN A 190 -0.80 -5.54 2.21
C ASN A 190 -0.72 -6.36 3.49
N PHE A 191 -1.23 -5.85 4.61
CA PHE A 191 -1.32 -6.58 5.87
C PHE A 191 -2.27 -7.77 5.79
N ILE A 192 -3.47 -7.60 5.24
CA ILE A 192 -4.41 -8.72 5.01
C ILE A 192 -3.78 -9.80 4.14
N LEU A 193 -3.05 -9.43 3.10
CA LEU A 193 -2.38 -10.38 2.22
C LEU A 193 -1.31 -11.22 2.94
N ILE A 194 -0.57 -10.62 3.87
CA ILE A 194 0.40 -11.36 4.71
C ILE A 194 -0.32 -12.24 5.73
N LEU A 195 -1.40 -11.74 6.35
CA LEU A 195 -2.17 -12.51 7.34
C LEU A 195 -2.74 -13.82 6.79
N GLN A 196 -2.99 -13.90 5.48
CA GLN A 196 -3.44 -15.14 4.82
C GLN A 196 -2.41 -16.28 4.86
N TYR A 197 -1.16 -16.02 5.23
CA TYR A 197 -0.17 -17.09 5.48
C TYR A 197 -0.25 -17.66 6.90
N LEU A 198 -1.00 -17.05 7.82
CA LEU A 198 -1.15 -17.61 9.15
C LEU A 198 -2.03 -18.87 9.12
N PRO A 199 -1.72 -19.88 9.95
CA PRO A 199 -2.48 -21.11 9.97
C PRO A 199 -3.92 -20.86 10.43
N ASN A 200 -4.88 -21.18 9.56
CA ASN A 200 -6.28 -21.14 9.92
C ASN A 200 -6.64 -22.44 10.67
N LYS A 201 -6.99 -22.32 11.95
CA LYS A 201 -7.44 -23.46 12.77
C LYS A 201 -8.67 -24.18 12.20
N TYR A 202 -9.41 -23.53 11.30
CA TYR A 202 -10.66 -24.02 10.73
C TYR A 202 -10.54 -24.56 9.30
N SER A 203 -9.37 -24.45 8.64
CA SER A 203 -9.18 -25.03 7.30
C SER A 203 -8.57 -26.42 7.38
N SER A 204 -9.10 -27.35 6.57
CA SER A 204 -8.66 -28.75 6.56
C SER A 204 -7.31 -28.95 5.88
N SER A 205 -6.77 -27.92 5.20
CA SER A 205 -5.52 -28.01 4.46
C SER A 205 -4.79 -26.65 4.40
N TYR A 206 -3.97 -26.37 5.41
CA TYR A 206 -3.08 -25.20 5.42
C TYR A 206 -2.22 -25.08 4.15
N VAL A 207 -1.76 -26.23 3.61
CA VAL A 207 -0.93 -26.26 2.41
C VAL A 207 -1.67 -25.73 1.17
N SER A 208 -2.97 -25.98 1.04
CA SER A 208 -3.74 -25.42 -0.08
C SER A 208 -3.94 -23.92 0.05
N ASP A 209 -4.10 -23.43 1.28
CA ASP A 209 -4.28 -22.01 1.56
C ASP A 209 -2.99 -21.24 1.25
N VAL A 210 -1.83 -21.72 1.72
CA VAL A 210 -0.51 -21.14 1.38
C VAL A 210 -0.28 -21.12 -0.13
N LYS A 211 -0.67 -22.18 -0.85
CA LYS A 211 -0.58 -22.22 -2.31
C LYS A 211 -1.49 -21.18 -2.96
N ALA A 212 -2.72 -21.00 -2.46
CA ALA A 212 -3.65 -20.01 -2.97
C ALA A 212 -3.12 -18.58 -2.75
N THR A 213 -2.63 -18.26 -1.55
CA THR A 213 -2.03 -16.96 -1.21
C THR A 213 -0.78 -16.69 -2.05
N THR A 214 0.06 -17.71 -2.28
CA THR A 214 1.23 -17.60 -3.17
C THR A 214 0.80 -17.27 -4.60
N GLN A 215 -0.24 -17.94 -5.11
CA GLN A 215 -0.78 -17.65 -6.45
C GLN A 215 -1.36 -16.24 -6.53
N GLU A 216 -1.96 -15.75 -5.46
CA GLU A 216 -2.46 -14.38 -5.39
C GLU A 216 -1.36 -13.33 -5.52
N HIS A 217 -0.23 -13.51 -4.81
CA HIS A 217 0.95 -12.67 -4.98
C HIS A 217 1.48 -12.71 -6.42
N ILE A 218 1.55 -13.91 -7.02
CA ILE A 218 1.99 -14.07 -8.41
C ILE A 218 1.02 -13.34 -9.35
N GLN A 219 -0.28 -13.51 -9.19
CA GLN A 219 -1.31 -12.95 -10.07
C GLN A 219 -1.43 -11.42 -9.96
N ARG A 220 -1.23 -10.85 -8.77
CA ARG A 220 -1.27 -9.40 -8.51
C ARG A 220 -0.16 -8.66 -9.26
N TYR A 221 0.98 -9.29 -9.49
CA TYR A 221 2.08 -8.69 -10.23
C TYR A 221 1.82 -8.73 -11.75
N SER A 222 1.87 -7.58 -12.43
CA SER A 222 1.57 -7.43 -13.85
C SER A 222 2.41 -8.37 -14.72
N THR A 223 1.78 -8.94 -15.75
CA THR A 223 2.50 -9.65 -16.83
C THR A 223 3.04 -8.72 -17.90
N GLN A 224 2.53 -7.49 -17.95
CA GLN A 224 3.03 -6.45 -18.84
C GLN A 224 4.21 -5.77 -18.18
N GLN A 225 5.36 -5.81 -18.86
CA GLN A 225 6.58 -5.16 -18.41
C GLN A 225 6.49 -3.65 -18.64
N LEU A 226 7.10 -2.89 -17.75
CA LEU A 226 7.23 -1.47 -17.95
C LEU A 226 8.29 -1.22 -19.02
N SER A 227 8.15 -0.19 -19.85
CA SER A 227 9.26 0.14 -20.74
C SER A 227 10.46 0.59 -19.92
N THR A 228 11.67 0.23 -20.36
CA THR A 228 12.91 0.65 -19.70
C THR A 228 12.99 2.17 -19.55
N PHE A 229 12.41 2.92 -20.50
CA PHE A 229 12.36 4.38 -20.45
C PHE A 229 11.45 4.90 -19.34
N GLU A 230 10.25 4.35 -19.17
CA GLU A 230 9.35 4.69 -18.06
C GLU A 230 9.97 4.34 -16.70
N ALA A 231 10.68 3.21 -16.61
CA ALA A 231 11.41 2.82 -15.40
C ALA A 231 12.55 3.80 -15.06
N LEU A 232 13.36 4.18 -16.06
CA LEU A 232 14.43 5.17 -15.90
C LEU A 232 13.88 6.54 -15.51
N PHE A 233 12.77 6.96 -16.11
CA PHE A 233 12.11 8.22 -15.79
C PHE A 233 11.56 8.22 -14.36
N CYS A 234 10.93 7.12 -13.94
CA CYS A 234 10.46 6.91 -12.56
C CYS A 234 11.63 6.98 -11.56
N MET A 235 12.74 6.30 -11.85
CA MET A 235 13.94 6.32 -11.04
C MET A 235 14.52 7.73 -10.92
N PHE A 236 14.62 8.45 -12.03
CA PHE A 236 15.16 9.81 -12.06
C PHE A 236 14.33 10.77 -11.21
N ILE A 237 13.01 10.80 -11.38
CA ILE A 237 12.12 11.67 -10.58
C ILE A 237 12.25 11.36 -9.09
N SER A 238 12.24 10.08 -8.73
CA SER A 238 12.30 9.64 -7.34
C SER A 238 13.64 10.04 -6.71
N LEU A 239 14.75 9.81 -7.42
CA LEU A 239 16.08 10.14 -6.94
C LEU A 239 16.26 11.66 -6.80
N MET A 240 15.78 12.45 -7.76
CA MET A 240 15.81 13.91 -7.65
C MET A 240 15.05 14.39 -6.42
N ALA A 241 13.82 13.90 -6.20
CA ALA A 241 13.03 14.27 -5.03
C ALA A 241 13.75 13.92 -3.71
N TYR A 242 14.32 12.71 -3.60
CA TYR A 242 15.01 12.28 -2.38
C TYR A 242 16.32 13.03 -2.16
N LEU A 243 17.15 13.22 -3.19
CA LEU A 243 18.39 13.98 -3.08
C LEU A 243 18.11 15.44 -2.69
N THR A 244 17.14 16.09 -3.34
CA THR A 244 16.72 17.44 -2.95
C THR A 244 16.28 17.47 -1.49
N ASN A 245 15.51 16.49 -1.02
CA ASN A 245 15.08 16.47 0.37
C ASN A 245 16.24 16.21 1.35
N ILE A 246 17.29 15.46 0.96
CA ILE A 246 18.51 15.28 1.78
C ILE A 246 19.24 16.61 1.98
N TYR A 247 19.39 17.40 0.92
CA TYR A 247 20.12 18.67 0.98
C TYR A 247 19.30 19.81 1.60
N VAL A 248 18.02 19.91 1.24
CA VAL A 248 17.15 21.05 1.64
C VAL A 248 16.41 20.77 2.94
N GLN A 249 16.15 19.51 3.28
CA GLN A 249 15.40 19.08 4.47
C GLN A 249 14.04 19.78 4.62
N LEU A 250 13.36 20.06 3.50
CA LEU A 250 12.12 20.83 3.47
C LEU A 250 10.97 20.10 4.18
N ILE A 251 10.88 18.78 4.00
CA ILE A 251 9.81 17.95 4.55
C ILE A 251 10.39 16.71 5.22
N PRO A 252 9.69 16.12 6.22
CA PRO A 252 10.13 14.88 6.83
C PRO A 252 10.26 13.76 5.79
N THR A 253 11.25 12.88 5.98
CA THR A 253 11.56 11.76 5.07
C THR A 253 10.31 10.96 4.67
N ASN A 254 9.45 10.66 5.64
CA ASN A 254 8.26 9.85 5.45
C ASN A 254 7.27 10.53 4.49
N VAL A 255 7.11 11.85 4.64
CA VAL A 255 6.27 12.69 3.79
C VAL A 255 6.80 12.71 2.37
N CYS A 256 8.12 12.86 2.19
CA CYS A 256 8.76 12.85 0.88
C CYS A 256 8.55 11.50 0.15
N ILE A 257 8.72 10.38 0.86
CA ILE A 257 8.49 9.04 0.30
C ILE A 257 7.05 8.88 -0.14
N TRP A 258 6.09 9.20 0.72
CA TRP A 258 4.67 9.07 0.39
C TRP A 258 4.23 10.03 -0.70
N TRP A 259 4.82 11.23 -0.76
CA TRP A 259 4.61 12.18 -1.84
C TRP A 259 5.08 11.63 -3.18
N VAL A 260 6.27 11.01 -3.22
CA VAL A 260 6.80 10.37 -4.43
C VAL A 260 5.95 9.16 -4.84
N ILE A 261 5.54 8.32 -3.88
CA ILE A 261 4.62 7.19 -4.10
C ILE A 261 3.28 7.65 -4.69
N PHE A 262 2.78 8.80 -4.25
CA PHE A 262 1.53 9.38 -4.72
C PHE A 262 1.67 10.05 -6.10
N CYS A 263 2.66 10.92 -6.28
CA CYS A 263 2.81 11.74 -7.48
C CYS A 263 3.39 10.99 -8.68
N CYS A 264 4.35 10.08 -8.46
CA CYS A 264 5.06 9.44 -9.56
C CYS A 264 4.12 8.66 -10.52
N PRO A 265 3.16 7.83 -10.03
CA PRO A 265 2.19 7.18 -10.91
C PRO A 265 1.30 8.16 -11.69
N ILE A 266 0.92 9.28 -11.07
CA ILE A 266 0.09 10.32 -11.71
C ILE A 266 0.86 10.99 -12.84
N ILE A 267 2.12 11.33 -12.60
CA ILE A 267 3.02 11.92 -13.61
C ILE A 267 3.21 10.94 -14.77
N LEU A 268 3.53 9.66 -14.47
CA LEU A 268 3.71 8.64 -15.51
C LEU A 268 2.46 8.45 -16.36
N GLN A 269 1.27 8.45 -15.76
CA GLN A 269 0.00 8.34 -16.48
C GLN A 269 -0.29 9.57 -17.38
N HIS A 270 0.22 10.74 -17.02
CA HIS A 270 0.02 11.96 -17.79
C HIS A 270 0.95 12.02 -19.01
N TYR A 271 2.23 11.69 -18.83
CA TYR A 271 3.27 11.85 -19.87
C TYR A 271 3.34 10.67 -20.83
N TYR A 272 3.23 9.48 -20.29
CA TYR A 272 3.07 8.29 -21.08
C TYR A 272 1.56 8.04 -21.05
N LYS A 273 0.94 7.60 -22.15
CA LYS A 273 -0.32 6.87 -22.04
C LYS A 273 0.07 5.41 -21.90
N PRO A 274 0.67 4.97 -20.79
CA PRO A 274 0.93 3.57 -20.69
C PRO A 274 -0.44 2.90 -20.64
N ASN A 275 -0.52 1.67 -21.12
CA ASN A 275 -1.57 0.76 -20.66
C ASN A 275 -1.34 0.41 -19.16
N ILE A 276 -0.90 1.36 -18.31
CA ILE A 276 -1.15 1.32 -16.87
C ILE A 276 -2.63 1.65 -16.76
N VAL A 277 -3.40 0.60 -17.02
CA VAL A 277 -4.72 0.46 -16.49
C VAL A 277 -4.60 0.80 -15.02
N HIS A 278 -5.34 1.83 -14.58
CA HIS A 278 -5.34 2.29 -13.19
C HIS A 278 -5.26 1.10 -12.25
N THR A 279 -4.57 1.28 -11.13
CA THR A 279 -4.44 0.34 -10.00
C THR A 279 -5.77 -0.09 -9.34
N ALA A 280 -6.88 0.01 -10.08
CA ALA A 280 -8.21 -0.53 -9.80
C ALA A 280 -9.00 -0.97 -11.07
N SER A 281 -8.49 -0.80 -12.30
CA SER A 281 -9.31 -0.92 -13.53
C SER A 281 -9.06 -2.16 -14.42
N HIS A 282 -8.43 -3.23 -13.94
CA HIS A 282 -8.36 -4.48 -14.73
C HIS A 282 -8.70 -5.78 -13.96
N PRO A 283 -9.99 -5.97 -13.63
CA PRO A 283 -10.53 -7.33 -13.60
C PRO A 283 -11.76 -7.54 -14.50
N GLN A 284 -12.46 -6.48 -14.93
CA GLN A 284 -13.68 -6.64 -15.74
C GLN A 284 -13.39 -7.33 -17.08
N ALA A 285 -12.26 -7.04 -17.74
CA ALA A 285 -11.87 -7.70 -18.99
C ALA A 285 -11.50 -9.20 -18.80
N MET A 286 -10.86 -9.56 -17.69
CA MET A 286 -10.50 -10.96 -17.38
C MET A 286 -11.70 -11.80 -16.91
N LEU A 287 -12.65 -11.19 -16.19
CA LEU A 287 -13.90 -11.85 -15.78
C LEU A 287 -14.73 -12.24 -17.01
N THR A 288 -14.84 -11.36 -18.01
CA THR A 288 -15.56 -11.66 -19.25
C THR A 288 -14.87 -12.76 -20.06
N GLN A 289 -13.53 -12.77 -20.12
CA GLN A 289 -12.78 -13.84 -20.81
C GLN A 289 -12.91 -15.19 -20.10
N ASN A 290 -12.75 -15.25 -18.77
CA ASN A 290 -12.91 -16.50 -18.02
C ASN A 290 -14.37 -17.01 -18.02
N GLN A 291 -15.37 -16.12 -18.03
CA GLN A 291 -16.77 -16.50 -18.19
C GLN A 291 -17.05 -17.03 -19.62
N GLN A 292 -16.52 -16.39 -20.66
CA GLN A 292 -16.64 -16.86 -22.04
C GLN A 292 -15.92 -18.21 -22.26
N GLN A 293 -14.79 -18.42 -21.61
CA GLN A 293 -14.02 -19.67 -21.71
C GLN A 293 -14.70 -20.81 -20.93
N ARG A 294 -15.30 -20.53 -19.76
CA ARG A 294 -16.18 -21.47 -19.04
C ARG A 294 -17.45 -21.82 -19.84
N LEU A 295 -18.05 -20.85 -20.54
CA LEU A 295 -19.20 -21.09 -21.42
C LEU A 295 -18.82 -21.93 -22.66
N LYS A 296 -17.65 -21.69 -23.27
CA LYS A 296 -17.13 -22.53 -24.36
C LYS A 296 -16.84 -23.96 -23.91
N ASN A 297 -16.27 -24.15 -22.72
CA ASN A 297 -16.01 -25.48 -22.16
C ASN A 297 -17.29 -26.23 -21.78
N ARG A 298 -18.31 -25.54 -21.26
CA ARG A 298 -19.66 -26.12 -21.05
C ARG A 298 -20.32 -26.55 -22.37
N LYS A 299 -20.20 -25.75 -23.43
CA LYS A 299 -20.75 -26.11 -24.76
C LYS A 299 -20.00 -27.27 -25.44
N LYS A 300 -18.71 -27.48 -25.12
CA LYS A 300 -17.95 -28.66 -25.58
C LYS A 300 -18.23 -29.92 -24.77
N GLY A 301 -18.57 -29.80 -23.48
CA GLY A 301 -18.94 -30.92 -22.61
C GLY A 301 -20.29 -31.56 -22.97
N ASN A 302 -21.26 -30.77 -23.43
CA ASN A 302 -22.60 -31.25 -23.80
C ASN A 302 -22.70 -31.79 -25.24
N ARG A 303 -21.58 -32.02 -25.93
CA ARG A 303 -21.51 -32.61 -27.29
C ARG A 303 -20.80 -33.96 -27.32
N LYS A 304 -20.74 -34.66 -26.19
CA LYS A 304 -20.31 -36.06 -26.11
C LYS A 304 -21.47 -36.91 -25.63
#